data_AF-A0A917QKR7-F1
#
_entry.id   AF-A0A917QKR7-F1
#
_cell.length_a   1.000
_cell.length_b   1.000
_cell.length_c   1.000
_cell.angle_alpha   90.00
_cell.angle_beta   90.00
_cell.angle_gamma   90.00
#
_symmetry.space_group_name_H-M   'P 1'
#
loop_
_entity.id
_entity.type
_entity.pdbx_description
1 polymer ?
#
loop_
_entity_poly.entity_id
_entity_poly.type
_entity_poly.pdbx_seq_one_letter_code
_entity_poly.pdbx_strand_id
1 'polypeptide(L)'
;MSTNVISELQRLEEQESTGILETADGEFHLDRGVVVAAGCQRTVGLERLLAKAGVATAEQWQRGEPNSIADRARLELLARLAVFDAAFFLLAGTSDPKFRSTSPHWLAPVCRVRPRALVREYRRRAGTPPGPWRADLVTAAPVIPAKSLCRAPVQLTGDRAAIMAAADAKRSVADIARDLGRTTYGCLVTVRELTTAGLIEPPRTRGRHARPDSLPAGLPAPLPRRARGESAAHLSRRYTVDEEAAVTRRYAPRSDAAPTPRWAPVSSDLLIRLRAALEELA
;
A
#
# COMPACT_ATOMS: atom_id res chain seq x y z
N MET A 1 -7.63 -0.43 15.42
CA MET A 1 -6.25 -0.62 15.88
C MET A 1 -6.15 -2.00 16.47
N SER A 2 -5.23 -2.84 16.00
CA SER A 2 -5.03 -4.20 16.52
C SER A 2 -4.24 -4.17 17.82
N THR A 3 -4.90 -4.36 18.95
CA THR A 3 -4.24 -4.46 20.26
C THR A 3 -3.34 -5.70 20.34
N ASN A 4 -3.78 -6.82 19.78
CA ASN A 4 -3.02 -8.09 19.81
C ASN A 4 -1.67 -7.95 19.09
N VAL A 5 -1.66 -7.36 17.88
CA VAL A 5 -0.41 -7.13 17.12
C VAL A 5 0.53 -6.18 17.87
N ILE A 6 0.00 -5.14 18.52
CA ILE A 6 0.82 -4.17 19.27
C ILE A 6 1.47 -4.84 20.48
N SER A 7 0.67 -5.54 21.30
CA SER A 7 1.18 -6.23 22.49
C SER A 7 2.25 -7.26 22.12
N GLU A 8 2.03 -8.02 21.04
CA GLU A 8 2.98 -9.03 20.59
C GLU A 8 4.27 -8.41 20.05
N LEU A 9 4.18 -7.30 19.31
CA LEU A 9 5.36 -6.55 18.86
C LEU A 9 6.18 -5.99 20.03
N GLN A 10 5.53 -5.52 21.10
CA GLN A 10 6.21 -5.03 22.31
C GLN A 10 6.92 -6.18 23.04
N ARG A 11 6.22 -7.32 23.22
CA ARG A 11 6.78 -8.53 23.81
C ARG A 11 8.03 -9.00 23.06
N LEU A 12 8.00 -8.99 21.72
CA LEU A 12 9.14 -9.38 20.89
C LEU A 12 10.29 -8.35 20.90
N GLU A 13 9.98 -7.06 21.06
CA GLU A 13 11.00 -5.99 21.29
C GLU A 13 11.77 -6.26 22.58
N GLU A 14 11.05 -6.55 23.67
CA GLU A 14 11.60 -6.81 25.01
C GLU A 14 12.43 -8.10 25.07
N GLN A 15 12.01 -9.14 24.35
CA GLN A 15 12.70 -10.43 24.30
C GLN A 15 13.84 -10.49 23.29
N GLU A 16 14.13 -9.39 22.60
CA GLU A 16 15.12 -9.35 21.50
C GLU A 16 14.94 -10.50 20.50
N SER A 17 13.68 -10.81 20.16
CA SER A 17 13.38 -11.98 19.32
C SER A 17 13.74 -11.75 17.85
N THR A 18 14.23 -12.80 17.18
CA THR A 18 14.49 -12.82 15.73
C THR A 18 13.54 -13.81 15.08
N GLY A 19 12.81 -13.37 14.06
CA GLY A 19 11.83 -14.21 13.38
C GLY A 19 10.79 -13.42 12.61
N ILE A 20 9.69 -14.07 12.26
CA ILE A 20 8.58 -13.49 11.50
C ILE A 20 7.34 -13.46 12.39
N LEU A 21 6.70 -12.30 12.46
CA LEU A 21 5.39 -12.11 13.06
C LEU A 21 4.34 -12.05 11.94
N GLU A 22 3.66 -13.17 11.71
CA GLU A 22 2.58 -13.29 10.73
C GLU A 22 1.29 -12.67 11.26
N THR A 23 0.54 -12.03 10.39
CA THR A 23 -0.80 -11.46 10.63
C THR A 23 -1.74 -11.86 9.49
N ALA A 24 -3.03 -11.54 9.57
CA ALA A 24 -3.99 -11.89 8.52
C ALA A 24 -3.65 -11.30 7.13
N ASP A 25 -3.13 -10.06 7.09
CA ASP A 25 -2.91 -9.30 5.84
C ASP A 25 -1.42 -9.14 5.47
N GLY A 26 -0.51 -9.78 6.21
CA GLY A 26 0.93 -9.60 6.02
C GLY A 26 1.76 -9.95 7.25
N GLU A 27 2.95 -9.38 7.34
CA GLU A 27 3.97 -9.86 8.28
C GLU A 27 4.99 -8.78 8.67
N PHE A 28 5.63 -8.97 9.83
CA PHE A 28 6.82 -8.23 10.25
C PHE A 28 8.01 -9.18 10.39
N HIS A 29 9.15 -8.79 9.85
CA HIS A 29 10.42 -9.49 10.05
C HIS A 29 11.19 -8.77 11.17
N LEU A 30 11.60 -9.52 12.18
CA LEU A 30 12.35 -9.02 13.33
C LEU A 30 13.77 -9.60 13.37
N ASP A 31 14.72 -8.74 13.73
CA ASP A 31 16.08 -9.12 14.10
C ASP A 31 16.41 -8.46 15.44
N ARG A 32 16.62 -9.29 16.48
CA ARG A 32 16.88 -8.85 17.85
C ARG A 32 15.86 -7.83 18.35
N GLY A 33 14.57 -8.14 18.18
CA GLY A 33 13.45 -7.29 18.62
C GLY A 33 13.22 -6.03 17.78
N VAL A 34 13.99 -5.82 16.71
CA VAL A 34 13.85 -4.66 15.82
C VAL A 34 13.21 -5.09 14.50
N VAL A 35 12.24 -4.32 14.00
CA VAL A 35 11.63 -4.59 12.69
C VAL A 35 12.60 -4.20 11.59
N VAL A 36 12.91 -5.15 10.72
CA VAL A 36 13.86 -4.98 9.60
C VAL A 36 13.20 -5.01 8.23
N ALA A 37 12.03 -5.66 8.14
CA ALA A 37 11.17 -5.63 6.97
C ALA A 37 9.72 -5.82 7.40
N ALA A 38 8.78 -5.39 6.56
CA ALA A 38 7.37 -5.66 6.75
C ALA A 38 6.69 -5.73 5.38
N GLY A 39 5.72 -6.62 5.26
CA GLY A 39 4.91 -6.79 4.06
C GLY A 39 3.43 -6.70 4.40
N CYS A 40 2.65 -6.04 3.56
CA CYS A 40 1.19 -6.05 3.66
C CYS A 40 0.58 -6.15 2.27
N GLN A 41 -0.41 -7.01 2.10
CA GLN A 41 -1.11 -7.22 0.83
C GLN A 41 -1.80 -5.93 0.32
N ARG A 42 -2.09 -4.98 1.23
CA ARG A 42 -2.69 -3.68 0.91
C ARG A 42 -1.67 -2.62 0.49
N THR A 43 -0.37 -2.92 0.54
CA THR A 43 0.70 -1.94 0.28
C THR A 43 1.49 -2.22 -0.98
N VAL A 44 2.14 -1.18 -1.50
CA VAL A 44 3.15 -1.34 -2.54
C VAL A 44 4.40 -1.94 -1.91
N GLY A 45 4.79 -3.14 -2.33
CA GLY A 45 5.98 -3.83 -1.83
C GLY A 45 7.27 -3.07 -2.15
N LEU A 46 8.30 -3.28 -1.33
CA LEU A 46 9.60 -2.61 -1.47
C LEU A 46 10.22 -2.82 -2.86
N GLU A 47 10.13 -4.03 -3.43
CA GLU A 47 10.57 -4.34 -4.79
C GLU A 47 10.04 -3.32 -5.83
N ARG A 48 8.73 -3.08 -5.81
CA ARG A 48 8.07 -2.19 -6.75
C ARG A 48 8.49 -0.74 -6.54
N LEU A 49 8.68 -0.32 -5.29
CA LEU A 49 9.20 1.01 -4.96
C LEU A 49 10.63 1.20 -5.50
N LEU A 50 11.50 0.21 -5.31
CA LEU A 50 12.88 0.23 -5.81
C LEU A 50 12.93 0.28 -7.33
N ALA A 51 12.13 -0.57 -8.00
CA ALA A 51 12.07 -0.61 -9.46
C ALA A 51 11.58 0.73 -10.04
N LYS A 52 10.52 1.30 -9.47
CA LYS A 52 9.98 2.60 -9.92
C LYS A 52 10.93 3.76 -9.64
N ALA A 53 11.72 3.66 -8.59
CA ALA A 53 12.76 4.63 -8.25
C ALA A 53 14.04 4.47 -9.09
N GLY A 54 14.19 3.39 -9.86
CA GLY A 54 15.41 3.06 -10.60
C GLY A 54 16.57 2.64 -9.69
N VAL A 55 16.28 2.12 -8.50
CA VAL A 55 17.29 1.75 -7.48
C VAL A 55 17.73 0.30 -7.63
N ALA A 56 16.81 -0.59 -7.99
CA ALA A 56 17.11 -2.00 -8.22
C ALA A 56 16.19 -2.58 -9.30
N THR A 57 16.71 -3.52 -10.09
CA THR A 57 15.90 -4.34 -10.99
C THR A 57 15.23 -5.50 -10.24
N ALA A 58 14.24 -6.15 -10.87
CA ALA A 58 13.60 -7.32 -10.29
C ALA A 58 14.61 -8.45 -10.04
N GLU A 59 15.58 -8.65 -10.93
CA GLU A 59 16.62 -9.67 -10.78
C GLU A 59 17.55 -9.35 -9.61
N GLN A 60 17.91 -8.08 -9.39
CA GLN A 60 18.71 -7.68 -8.23
C GLN A 60 17.95 -7.92 -6.92
N TRP A 61 16.65 -7.63 -6.90
CA TRP A 61 15.79 -7.89 -5.76
C TRP A 61 15.66 -9.39 -5.45
N GLN A 62 15.45 -10.22 -6.48
CA GLN A 62 15.31 -11.69 -6.33
C GLN A 62 16.54 -12.36 -5.73
N ARG A 63 17.75 -11.81 -5.95
CA ARG A 63 18.98 -12.33 -5.34
C ARG A 63 19.00 -12.16 -3.81
N GLY A 64 18.20 -11.24 -3.25
CA GLY A 64 18.10 -11.06 -1.79
C GLY A 64 19.41 -10.57 -1.14
N GLU A 65 20.25 -9.89 -1.91
CA GLU A 65 21.57 -9.43 -1.45
C GLU A 65 21.64 -7.91 -1.42
N PRO A 66 21.71 -7.27 -0.24
CA PRO A 66 21.77 -5.81 -0.13
C PRO A 66 22.93 -5.18 -0.88
N ASN A 67 24.05 -5.90 -0.99
CA ASN A 67 25.29 -5.41 -1.58
C ASN A 67 25.21 -5.34 -3.12
N SER A 68 24.23 -6.01 -3.73
CA SER A 68 23.99 -5.92 -5.17
C SER A 68 23.34 -4.59 -5.58
N ILE A 69 22.85 -3.81 -4.60
CA ILE A 69 22.18 -2.53 -4.81
C ILE A 69 23.15 -1.40 -4.46
N ALA A 70 23.60 -0.66 -5.48
CA ALA A 70 24.64 0.35 -5.34
C ALA A 70 24.20 1.56 -4.49
N ASP A 71 22.95 2.01 -4.62
CA ASP A 71 22.43 3.16 -3.87
C ASP A 71 21.86 2.71 -2.51
N ARG A 72 22.78 2.52 -1.56
CA ARG A 72 22.44 2.05 -0.22
C ARG A 72 21.54 3.00 0.55
N ALA A 73 21.79 4.31 0.44
CA ALA A 73 21.01 5.32 1.15
C ALA A 73 19.55 5.34 0.67
N ARG A 74 19.33 5.24 -0.64
CA ARG A 74 17.98 5.20 -1.20
C ARG A 74 17.27 3.88 -0.96
N LEU A 75 18.00 2.76 -0.96
CA LEU A 75 17.48 1.47 -0.52
C LEU A 75 16.97 1.55 0.93
N GLU A 76 17.77 2.10 1.85
CA GLU A 76 17.41 2.26 3.25
C GLU A 76 16.20 3.17 3.44
N LEU A 77 16.13 4.29 2.72
CA LEU A 77 14.97 5.18 2.73
C LEU A 77 13.70 4.46 2.27
N LEU A 78 13.74 3.78 1.12
CA LEU A 78 12.58 3.08 0.56
C LEU A 78 12.17 1.89 1.44
N ALA A 79 13.13 1.18 2.03
CA ALA A 79 12.85 0.10 2.97
C ALA A 79 12.11 0.62 4.21
N ARG A 80 12.55 1.74 4.80
CA ARG A 80 11.82 2.37 5.91
C ARG A 80 10.43 2.83 5.50
N LEU A 81 10.28 3.42 4.31
CA LEU A 81 8.98 3.84 3.79
C LEU A 81 8.05 2.64 3.63
N ALA A 82 8.53 1.52 3.08
CA ALA A 82 7.76 0.29 2.96
C ALA A 82 7.35 -0.28 4.32
N VAL A 83 8.27 -0.29 5.30
CA VAL A 83 7.98 -0.74 6.67
C VAL A 83 6.88 0.11 7.32
N PHE A 84 6.98 1.43 7.25
CA PHE A 84 5.97 2.32 7.82
C PHE A 84 4.64 2.27 7.08
N ASP A 85 4.66 2.04 5.76
CA ASP A 85 3.45 1.87 4.95
C ASP A 85 2.73 0.59 5.37
N ALA A 86 3.42 -0.55 5.36
CA ALA A 86 2.85 -1.84 5.80
C ALA A 86 2.35 -1.77 7.24
N ALA A 87 3.15 -1.25 8.16
CA ALA A 87 2.79 -1.13 9.57
C ALA A 87 1.49 -0.35 9.78
N PHE A 88 1.25 0.71 9.02
CA PHE A 88 0.00 1.47 9.13
C PHE A 88 -1.24 0.59 8.89
N PHE A 89 -1.22 -0.22 7.84
CA PHE A 89 -2.35 -1.08 7.47
C PHE A 89 -2.47 -2.29 8.39
N LEU A 90 -1.37 -2.95 8.75
CA LEU A 90 -1.34 -4.09 9.65
C LEU A 90 -1.84 -3.72 11.05
N LEU A 91 -1.45 -2.55 11.57
CA LEU A 91 -1.90 -2.05 12.87
C LEU A 91 -3.34 -1.49 12.82
N ALA A 92 -3.85 -1.12 11.65
CA ALA A 92 -5.22 -0.64 11.51
C ALA A 92 -6.27 -1.75 11.66
N GLY A 93 -5.95 -2.97 11.26
CA GLY A 93 -6.86 -4.12 11.25
C GLY A 93 -7.09 -4.76 12.61
N THR A 94 -7.65 -5.97 12.57
CA THR A 94 -7.78 -6.90 13.70
C THR A 94 -7.22 -8.23 13.25
N SER A 95 -6.21 -8.74 13.96
CA SER A 95 -5.54 -10.00 13.61
C SER A 95 -5.00 -10.63 14.89
N ASP A 96 -5.01 -11.96 14.93
CA ASP A 96 -4.30 -12.73 15.93
C ASP A 96 -2.91 -13.06 15.38
N PRO A 97 -1.85 -12.37 15.84
CA PRO A 97 -0.54 -12.53 15.27
C PRO A 97 0.08 -13.86 15.68
N LYS A 98 0.91 -14.44 14.80
CA LYS A 98 1.64 -15.68 15.07
C LYS A 98 3.12 -15.46 14.85
N PHE A 99 3.91 -15.64 15.91
CA PHE A 99 5.36 -15.53 15.83
C PHE A 99 6.00 -16.89 15.49
N ARG A 100 6.98 -16.86 14.59
CA ARG A 100 7.83 -18.00 14.25
C ARG A 100 9.28 -17.55 14.27
N SER A 101 10.11 -18.23 15.05
CA SER A 101 11.56 -18.00 15.03
C SER A 101 12.14 -18.45 13.69
N THR A 102 12.95 -17.60 13.06
CA THR A 102 13.61 -17.88 11.79
C THR A 102 15.00 -17.24 11.78
N SER A 103 15.81 -17.54 10.75
CA SER A 103 17.02 -16.77 10.48
C SER A 103 16.68 -15.29 10.22
N PRO A 104 17.61 -14.36 10.50
CA PRO A 104 17.42 -12.95 10.22
C PRO A 104 17.10 -12.71 8.74
N HIS A 105 16.17 -11.79 8.48
CA HIS A 105 15.88 -11.34 7.13
C HIS A 105 17.08 -10.60 6.54
N TRP A 106 17.35 -10.78 5.24
CA TRP A 106 18.52 -10.22 4.56
C TRP A 106 18.59 -8.67 4.58
N LEU A 107 17.46 -7.99 4.80
CA LEU A 107 17.38 -6.53 5.01
C LEU A 107 17.83 -6.05 6.40
N ALA A 108 18.16 -6.94 7.35
CA ALA A 108 18.58 -6.56 8.70
C ALA A 108 19.77 -5.58 8.76
N PRO A 109 20.75 -5.60 7.84
CA PRO A 109 21.82 -4.61 7.78
C PRO A 109 21.39 -3.27 7.14
N VAL A 110 20.21 -3.20 6.52
CA VAL A 110 19.72 -2.06 5.72
C VAL A 110 18.73 -1.23 6.53
N CYS A 111 17.72 -1.88 7.11
CA CYS A 111 16.58 -1.22 7.71
C CYS A 111 16.41 -1.73 9.14
N ARG A 112 16.29 -0.79 10.08
CA ARG A 112 16.07 -1.06 11.50
C ARG A 112 15.09 -0.04 12.05
N VAL A 113 13.90 -0.51 12.44
CA VAL A 113 12.84 0.33 13.03
C VAL A 113 12.33 -0.35 14.30
N ARG A 114 12.39 0.37 15.43
CA ARG A 114 11.87 -0.19 16.69
C ARG A 114 10.35 -0.30 16.65
N PRO A 115 9.75 -1.40 17.16
CA PRO A 115 8.29 -1.55 17.22
C PRO A 115 7.56 -0.37 17.85
N ARG A 116 8.05 0.17 18.97
CA ARG A 116 7.49 1.41 19.57
C ARG A 116 7.43 2.62 18.63
N ALA A 117 8.36 2.76 17.68
CA ALA A 117 8.32 3.83 16.69
C ALA A 117 7.21 3.63 15.66
N LEU A 118 6.94 2.38 15.26
CA LEU A 118 5.82 2.03 14.37
C LEU A 118 4.47 2.35 15.03
N VAL A 119 4.33 2.00 16.31
CA VAL A 119 3.10 2.28 17.07
C VAL A 119 2.89 3.79 17.22
N ARG A 120 3.95 4.56 17.49
CA ARG A 120 3.88 6.03 17.54
C ARG A 120 3.49 6.64 16.18
N GLU A 121 4.11 6.19 15.09
CA GLU A 121 3.72 6.58 13.72
C GLU A 121 2.23 6.33 13.50
N TYR A 122 1.79 5.10 13.79
CA TYR A 122 0.42 4.67 13.54
C TYR A 122 -0.56 5.60 14.25
N ARG A 123 -0.32 5.87 15.55
CA ARG A 123 -1.17 6.79 16.32
C ARG A 123 -1.20 8.20 15.73
N ARG A 124 -0.05 8.73 15.29
CA ARG A 124 -0.01 10.05 14.64
C ARG A 124 -0.83 10.03 13.34
N ARG A 125 -0.66 9.02 12.50
CA ARG A 125 -1.37 8.86 11.21
C ARG A 125 -2.86 8.58 11.37
N ALA A 126 -3.25 7.90 12.43
CA ALA A 126 -4.64 7.57 12.77
C ALA A 126 -5.36 8.74 13.48
N GLY A 127 -4.61 9.64 14.13
CA GLY A 127 -5.14 10.84 14.77
C GLY A 127 -5.58 11.94 13.79
N THR A 128 -5.16 11.86 12.51
CA THR A 128 -5.76 12.67 11.44
C THR A 128 -7.21 12.22 11.23
N PRO A 129 -8.21 13.12 11.28
CA PRO A 129 -9.61 12.77 11.12
C PRO A 129 -9.80 11.85 9.91
N PRO A 130 -10.31 10.61 10.11
CA PRO A 130 -10.50 9.71 9.02
C PRO A 130 -11.65 10.28 8.17
N GLY A 131 -11.28 10.94 7.07
CA GLY A 131 -12.23 11.21 5.99
C GLY A 131 -12.89 9.91 5.50
N PRO A 132 -13.81 9.99 4.53
CA PRO A 132 -14.65 8.84 4.17
C PRO A 132 -13.85 7.63 3.62
N TRP A 133 -12.58 7.84 3.23
CA TRP A 133 -11.64 6.79 2.88
C TRP A 133 -10.97 6.14 4.09
N ARG A 134 -11.40 4.93 4.43
CA ARG A 134 -10.81 4.10 5.49
C ARG A 134 -9.69 3.18 4.96
N ALA A 135 -8.87 2.66 5.86
CA ALA A 135 -7.73 1.79 5.53
C ALA A 135 -8.13 0.44 4.90
N ASP A 136 -9.36 -0.02 5.11
CA ASP A 136 -9.93 -1.22 4.48
C ASP A 136 -10.40 -0.98 3.04
N LEU A 137 -10.61 0.28 2.64
CA LEU A 137 -11.09 0.63 1.31
C LEU A 137 -9.98 0.78 0.26
N VAL A 138 -8.70 0.79 0.67
CA VAL A 138 -7.57 1.09 -0.23
C VAL A 138 -7.39 0.08 -1.35
N THR A 139 -7.84 -1.16 -1.16
CA THR A 139 -7.86 -2.22 -2.18
C THR A 139 -9.27 -2.53 -2.69
N ALA A 140 -10.32 -2.07 -1.99
CA ALA A 140 -11.70 -2.49 -2.23
C ALA A 140 -12.55 -1.46 -3.00
N ALA A 141 -12.22 -0.17 -2.89
CA ALA A 141 -13.00 0.90 -3.51
C ALA A 141 -12.22 1.55 -4.67
N PRO A 142 -12.85 1.68 -5.86
CA PRO A 142 -12.23 2.41 -6.97
C PRO A 142 -12.21 3.91 -6.68
N VAL A 143 -11.18 4.60 -7.17
CA VAL A 143 -11.07 6.05 -7.09
C VAL A 143 -11.81 6.67 -8.27
N ILE A 144 -12.89 7.38 -7.97
CA ILE A 144 -13.80 7.95 -8.97
C ILE A 144 -13.61 9.48 -9.00
N PRO A 145 -13.21 10.06 -10.15
CA PRO A 145 -13.21 11.52 -10.32
C PRO A 145 -14.62 12.06 -10.15
N ALA A 146 -14.76 13.17 -9.42
CA ALA A 146 -16.04 13.84 -9.31
C ALA A 146 -16.49 14.39 -10.68
N LYS A 147 -17.75 14.16 -11.03
CA LYS A 147 -18.39 14.86 -12.16
C LYS A 147 -18.50 16.34 -11.78
N SER A 148 -17.62 17.16 -12.33
CA SER A 148 -17.36 18.53 -11.90
C SER A 148 -18.63 19.36 -11.65
N LEU A 149 -18.73 19.94 -10.45
CA LEU A 149 -19.50 21.16 -10.17
C LEU A 149 -18.60 22.24 -9.50
N CYS A 150 -17.27 22.11 -9.62
CA CYS A 150 -16.36 23.06 -8.97
C CYS A 150 -16.26 24.36 -9.78
N ARG A 151 -16.78 25.45 -9.21
CA ARG A 151 -16.77 26.81 -9.76
C ARG A 151 -15.48 27.59 -9.51
N ALA A 152 -14.47 26.99 -8.84
CA ALA A 152 -13.22 27.65 -8.48
C ALA A 152 -11.98 26.83 -8.93
N PRO A 153 -10.90 27.49 -9.41
CA PRO A 153 -9.70 26.79 -9.85
C PRO A 153 -8.94 26.21 -8.66
N VAL A 154 -8.80 24.88 -8.61
CA VAL A 154 -7.96 24.19 -7.62
C VAL A 154 -6.54 24.06 -8.20
N GLN A 155 -5.54 24.60 -7.49
CA GLN A 155 -4.14 24.41 -7.84
C GLN A 155 -3.73 22.95 -7.56
N LEU A 156 -3.55 22.17 -8.62
CA LEU A 156 -3.04 20.81 -8.53
C LEU A 156 -1.52 20.84 -8.45
N THR A 157 -0.96 20.50 -7.29
CA THR A 157 0.46 20.15 -7.18
C THR A 157 0.75 18.88 -7.98
N GLY A 158 2.00 18.63 -8.36
CA GLY A 158 2.38 17.49 -9.21
C GLY A 158 1.86 16.14 -8.69
N ASP A 159 1.88 15.94 -7.36
CA ASP A 159 1.39 14.71 -6.75
C ASP A 159 -0.12 14.52 -6.87
N ARG A 160 -0.89 15.60 -6.71
CA ARG A 160 -2.35 15.61 -6.85
C ARG A 160 -2.75 15.42 -8.31
N ALA A 161 -2.04 16.06 -9.24
CA ALA A 161 -2.26 15.91 -10.67
C ALA A 161 -2.04 14.47 -11.15
N ALA A 162 -0.98 13.81 -10.67
CA ALA A 162 -0.69 12.42 -11.04
C ALA A 162 -1.79 11.44 -10.58
N ILE A 163 -2.32 11.62 -9.36
CA ILE A 163 -3.42 10.79 -8.85
C ILE A 163 -4.73 11.08 -9.60
N MET A 164 -5.03 12.35 -9.89
CA MET A 164 -6.19 12.71 -10.70
C MET A 164 -6.12 12.12 -12.11
N ALA A 165 -4.94 12.12 -12.74
CA ALA A 165 -4.75 11.50 -14.05
C ALA A 165 -4.89 9.97 -14.02
N ALA A 166 -4.62 9.34 -12.89
CA ALA A 166 -4.77 7.89 -12.69
C ALA A 166 -6.18 7.48 -12.22
N ALA A 167 -7.00 8.42 -11.74
CA ALA A 167 -8.36 8.15 -11.29
C ALA A 167 -9.28 7.91 -12.50
N ASP A 168 -9.57 6.63 -12.76
CA ASP A 168 -10.33 6.17 -13.94
C ASP A 168 -11.64 5.45 -13.57
N ALA A 169 -12.07 5.58 -12.31
CA ALA A 169 -13.22 4.88 -11.73
C ALA A 169 -13.08 3.34 -11.72
N LYS A 170 -11.89 2.79 -11.99
CA LYS A 170 -11.62 1.35 -11.95
C LYS A 170 -10.56 0.98 -10.92
N ARG A 171 -9.45 1.73 -10.89
CA ARG A 171 -8.32 1.43 -10.01
C ARG A 171 -8.60 1.86 -8.57
N SER A 172 -8.18 1.03 -7.62
CA SER A 172 -8.18 1.35 -6.19
C SER A 172 -7.01 2.28 -5.83
N VAL A 173 -7.00 2.77 -4.59
CA VAL A 173 -5.88 3.58 -4.05
C VAL A 173 -4.56 2.80 -4.13
N ALA A 174 -4.58 1.52 -3.80
CA ALA A 174 -3.41 0.65 -3.84
C ALA A 174 -2.93 0.41 -5.28
N ASP A 175 -3.85 0.29 -6.25
CA ASP A 175 -3.50 0.13 -7.66
C ASP A 175 -2.84 1.39 -8.22
N ILE A 176 -3.42 2.56 -7.95
CA ILE A 176 -2.82 3.85 -8.32
C ILE A 176 -1.45 4.02 -7.67
N ALA A 177 -1.31 3.70 -6.38
CA ALA A 177 -0.02 3.77 -5.69
C ALA A 177 1.02 2.86 -6.36
N ARG A 178 0.64 1.64 -6.76
CA ARG A 178 1.51 0.67 -7.45
C ARG A 178 1.93 1.15 -8.84
N ASP A 179 1.04 1.81 -9.57
CA ASP A 179 1.32 2.36 -10.89
C ASP A 179 2.29 3.54 -10.80
N LEU A 180 2.05 4.43 -9.84
CA LEU A 180 2.87 5.62 -9.60
C LEU A 180 4.19 5.34 -8.87
N GLY A 181 4.36 4.14 -8.28
CA GLY A 181 5.56 3.80 -7.49
C GLY A 181 5.64 4.57 -6.16
N ARG A 182 4.50 4.73 -5.50
CA ARG A 182 4.35 5.48 -4.25
C ARG A 182 3.85 4.58 -3.13
N THR A 183 4.01 5.01 -1.88
CA THR A 183 3.41 4.32 -0.74
C THR A 183 1.88 4.38 -0.81
N THR A 184 1.20 3.32 -0.38
CA THR A 184 -0.28 3.29 -0.37
C THR A 184 -0.83 4.32 0.61
N TYR A 185 -0.20 4.51 1.77
CA TYR A 185 -0.60 5.54 2.74
C TYR A 185 -0.46 6.95 2.17
N GLY A 186 0.63 7.27 1.47
CA GLY A 186 0.80 8.58 0.83
C GLY A 186 -0.27 8.84 -0.23
N CYS A 187 -0.60 7.81 -1.02
CA CYS A 187 -1.71 7.86 -1.98
C CYS A 187 -3.06 8.07 -1.27
N LEU A 188 -3.33 7.34 -0.19
CA LEU A 188 -4.54 7.47 0.62
C LEU A 188 -4.72 8.88 1.20
N VAL A 189 -3.65 9.49 1.73
CA VAL A 189 -3.69 10.86 2.24
C VAL A 189 -4.07 11.83 1.12
N THR A 190 -3.42 11.71 -0.04
CA THR A 190 -3.70 12.60 -1.18
C THR A 190 -5.13 12.42 -1.71
N VAL A 191 -5.64 11.18 -1.76
CA VAL A 191 -7.03 10.90 -2.14
C VAL A 191 -8.02 11.51 -1.14
N ARG A 192 -7.74 11.46 0.18
CA ARG A 192 -8.57 12.13 1.20
C ARG A 192 -8.61 13.64 1.01
N GLU A 193 -7.48 14.25 0.69
CA GLU A 193 -7.39 15.69 0.38
C GLU A 193 -8.22 16.04 -0.87
N LEU A 194 -8.05 15.27 -1.95
CA LEU A 194 -8.79 15.46 -3.20
C LEU A 194 -10.31 15.24 -3.02
N THR A 195 -10.73 14.30 -2.17
CA THR A 195 -12.14 14.13 -1.80
C THR A 195 -12.66 15.33 -1.00
N THR A 196 -11.86 15.86 -0.07
CA THR A 196 -12.23 17.07 0.68
C THR A 196 -12.36 18.28 -0.24
N ALA A 197 -11.52 18.36 -1.28
CA ALA A 197 -11.59 19.38 -2.32
C ALA A 197 -12.72 19.15 -3.36
N GLY A 198 -13.51 18.08 -3.24
CA GLY A 198 -14.60 17.77 -4.17
C GLY A 198 -14.14 17.29 -5.55
N LEU A 199 -12.87 16.89 -5.70
CA LEU A 199 -12.31 16.40 -6.96
C LEU A 199 -12.42 14.89 -7.13
N ILE A 200 -12.58 14.15 -6.02
CA ILE A 200 -12.82 12.70 -6.00
C ILE A 200 -14.12 12.44 -5.24
N GLU A 201 -15.00 11.60 -5.80
CA GLU A 201 -16.21 11.17 -5.10
C GLU A 201 -15.84 10.42 -3.80
N PRO A 202 -16.55 10.64 -2.68
CA PRO A 202 -16.44 9.79 -1.51
C PRO A 202 -16.67 8.31 -1.90
N PRO A 203 -15.94 7.36 -1.29
CA PRO A 203 -16.10 5.95 -1.61
C PRO A 203 -17.54 5.54 -1.30
N ARG A 204 -18.19 4.94 -2.30
CA ARG A 204 -19.51 4.34 -2.09
C ARG A 204 -19.30 3.10 -1.25
N THR A 205 -19.56 3.19 0.05
CA THR A 205 -19.70 1.99 0.87
C THR A 205 -20.86 1.20 0.26
N ARG A 206 -20.57 0.08 -0.41
CA ARG A 206 -21.61 -0.91 -0.69
C ARG A 206 -22.15 -1.30 0.69
N GLY A 207 -23.30 -0.76 1.05
CA GLY A 207 -24.00 -1.17 2.25
C GLY A 207 -24.17 -2.68 2.17
N ARG A 208 -23.55 -3.39 3.11
CA ARG A 208 -24.07 -4.69 3.50
C ARG A 208 -25.51 -4.39 3.93
N HIS A 209 -26.47 -4.95 3.18
CA HIS A 209 -27.93 -4.73 3.25
C HIS A 209 -28.50 -3.60 2.37
N ALA A 210 -28.53 -3.80 1.06
CA ALA A 210 -29.82 -3.68 0.37
C ALA A 210 -30.58 -5.00 0.63
N ARG A 211 -31.38 -5.03 1.69
CA ARG A 211 -32.46 -6.00 1.81
C ARG A 211 -33.48 -5.62 0.73
N PRO A 212 -33.86 -6.51 -0.21
CA PRO A 212 -34.99 -6.24 -1.07
C PRO A 212 -36.25 -6.58 -0.26
N ASP A 213 -36.74 -5.64 0.54
CA ASP A 213 -38.10 -5.69 1.07
C ASP A 213 -38.71 -4.32 0.74
N SER A 214 -39.79 -4.20 -0.04
CA SER A 214 -40.99 -5.03 0.00
C SER A 214 -41.72 -5.06 -1.35
N LEU A 215 -41.85 -6.25 -1.94
CA LEU A 215 -43.00 -6.59 -2.79
C LEU A 215 -44.18 -6.93 -1.85
N PRO A 216 -45.43 -6.52 -2.17
CA PRO A 216 -46.57 -6.79 -1.30
C PRO A 216 -46.88 -8.30 -1.26
N ALA A 217 -47.17 -8.75 -0.04
CA ALA A 217 -47.44 -10.12 0.35
C ALA A 217 -48.64 -10.74 -0.38
N GLY A 218 -48.53 -12.00 -0.75
CA GLY A 218 -49.66 -12.81 -1.19
C GLY A 218 -49.29 -14.23 -1.60
N LEU A 219 -49.38 -15.16 -0.65
CA LEU A 219 -49.83 -16.57 -0.76
C LEU A 219 -49.03 -17.55 0.12
N PRO A 220 -49.68 -18.56 0.74
CA PRO A 220 -49.16 -19.29 1.89
C PRO A 220 -48.31 -20.52 1.53
N ALA A 221 -47.44 -20.89 2.46
CA ALA A 221 -46.53 -22.03 2.41
C ALA A 221 -47.21 -23.40 2.59
N PRO A 222 -46.54 -24.48 2.15
CA PRO A 222 -46.62 -25.78 2.83
C PRO A 222 -45.27 -26.22 3.45
N LEU A 223 -45.37 -26.88 4.62
CA LEU A 223 -44.29 -27.48 5.43
C LEU A 223 -43.89 -28.89 4.90
N PRO A 224 -43.04 -29.70 5.58
CA PRO A 224 -41.67 -29.98 5.16
C PRO A 224 -41.41 -31.48 4.87
N ARG A 225 -40.28 -31.83 4.26
CA ARG A 225 -39.78 -33.21 4.24
C ARG A 225 -38.33 -33.26 4.73
N ARG A 226 -38.12 -34.06 5.79
CA ARG A 226 -36.83 -34.42 6.38
C ARG A 226 -36.16 -35.57 5.62
N ALA A 227 -34.85 -35.67 5.88
CA ALA A 227 -33.93 -36.83 5.88
C ALA A 227 -32.82 -36.68 4.82
N ARG A 228 -31.53 -36.96 5.05
CA ARG A 228 -30.73 -37.47 6.18
C ARG A 228 -29.30 -37.62 5.66
N GLY A 229 -28.29 -37.30 6.47
CA GLY A 229 -26.90 -37.80 6.37
C GLY A 229 -26.08 -37.27 5.18
N GLU A 230 -24.77 -37.12 5.19
CA GLU A 230 -23.71 -37.66 6.04
C GLU A 230 -22.52 -36.70 6.06
N SER A 231 -21.74 -36.85 7.12
CA SER A 231 -20.46 -36.21 7.40
C SER A 231 -19.33 -36.93 6.65
N ALA A 232 -18.29 -36.19 6.23
CA ALA A 232 -16.91 -36.40 6.67
C ALA A 232 -15.85 -35.99 5.62
N ALA A 233 -14.75 -35.51 6.19
CA ALA A 233 -13.36 -35.65 5.75
C ALA A 233 -12.81 -34.67 4.71
N HIS A 234 -11.88 -33.86 5.23
CA HIS A 234 -10.50 -33.69 4.77
C HIS A 234 -10.26 -33.53 3.26
N LEU A 235 -9.60 -32.43 2.89
CA LEU A 235 -8.20 -32.50 2.42
C LEU A 235 -7.63 -31.09 2.20
N SER A 236 -6.50 -30.86 2.87
CA SER A 236 -5.51 -29.83 2.56
C SER A 236 -5.25 -29.78 1.05
N ARG A 237 -5.45 -28.62 0.43
CA ARG A 237 -4.94 -28.37 -0.93
C ARG A 237 -3.85 -27.31 -0.88
N ARG A 238 -2.62 -27.82 -0.97
CA ARG A 238 -1.40 -27.09 -1.32
C ARG A 238 -1.63 -26.36 -2.65
N TYR A 239 -1.24 -25.09 -2.70
CA TYR A 239 -1.07 -24.37 -3.95
C TYR A 239 0.13 -24.97 -4.69
N THR A 240 -0.14 -25.81 -5.69
CA THR A 240 0.79 -26.02 -6.80
C THR A 240 0.51 -24.93 -7.83
N VAL A 241 1.57 -24.18 -8.15
CA VAL A 241 1.66 -23.32 -9.32
C VAL A 241 1.53 -24.24 -10.53
N ASP A 242 0.56 -23.97 -11.40
CA ASP A 242 0.60 -24.45 -12.77
C ASP A 242 0.58 -23.25 -13.71
N GLU A 243 1.56 -23.30 -14.58
CA GLU A 243 1.97 -22.40 -15.63
C GLU A 243 1.06 -22.58 -16.86
N GLU A 244 1.15 -21.61 -17.78
CA GLU A 244 0.63 -21.69 -19.15
C GLU A 244 -0.89 -21.77 -19.40
N ALA A 245 -1.47 -20.59 -19.67
CA ALA A 245 -2.42 -20.46 -20.77
C ALA A 245 -2.08 -19.23 -21.60
N ALA A 246 -1.30 -19.46 -22.65
CA ALA A 246 -1.02 -18.49 -23.71
C ALA A 246 -2.32 -18.08 -24.42
N VAL A 247 -2.66 -16.80 -24.37
CA VAL A 247 -3.57 -16.17 -25.33
C VAL A 247 -2.77 -15.14 -26.11
N THR A 248 -2.36 -15.57 -27.31
CA THR A 248 -1.78 -14.75 -28.36
C THR A 248 -2.80 -13.73 -28.85
N ARG A 249 -2.68 -12.47 -28.41
CA ARG A 249 -3.20 -11.32 -29.16
C ARG A 249 -2.04 -10.52 -29.71
N ARG A 250 -1.88 -10.61 -31.04
CA ARG A 250 -1.00 -9.77 -31.85
C ARG A 250 -1.39 -8.30 -31.62
N TYR A 251 -0.47 -7.52 -31.04
CA TYR A 251 -0.52 -6.06 -31.09
C TYR A 251 0.70 -5.61 -31.90
N ALA A 252 0.44 -5.03 -33.07
CA ALA A 252 1.47 -4.44 -33.93
C ALA A 252 2.08 -3.20 -33.26
N PRO A 253 3.37 -2.91 -33.46
CA PRO A 253 4.03 -1.78 -32.82
C PRO A 253 3.59 -0.47 -33.50
N ARG A 254 2.87 0.37 -32.76
CA ARG A 254 2.60 1.74 -33.18
C ARG A 254 3.74 2.61 -32.65
N SER A 255 4.71 2.88 -33.52
CA SER A 255 5.74 3.90 -33.32
C SER A 255 5.09 5.28 -33.37
N ASP A 256 4.95 5.91 -32.21
CA ASP A 256 4.92 7.37 -32.07
C ASP A 256 5.60 7.73 -30.75
N ALA A 257 6.93 7.83 -30.81
CA ALA A 257 7.72 8.38 -29.71
C ALA A 257 7.49 9.89 -29.66
N ALA A 258 6.67 10.34 -28.69
CA ALA A 258 6.64 11.75 -28.32
C ALA A 258 8.03 12.18 -27.81
N PRO A 259 8.54 13.35 -28.20
CA PRO A 259 9.86 13.81 -27.77
C PRO A 259 9.88 14.01 -26.25
N THR A 260 10.89 13.41 -25.60
CA THR A 260 11.17 13.64 -24.18
C THR A 260 11.55 15.10 -23.95
N PRO A 261 10.99 15.79 -22.94
CA PRO A 261 11.40 17.14 -22.62
C PRO A 261 12.83 17.11 -22.05
N ARG A 262 13.81 17.47 -22.89
CA ARG A 262 15.18 17.75 -22.45
C ARG A 262 15.13 18.96 -21.51
N TRP A 263 15.39 18.75 -20.23
CA TRP A 263 15.61 19.86 -19.31
C TRP A 263 16.83 20.65 -19.78
N ALA A 264 16.64 21.94 -20.01
CA ALA A 264 17.75 22.84 -20.31
C ALA A 264 18.72 22.85 -19.10
N PRO A 265 20.04 22.84 -19.33
CA PRO A 265 21.00 22.95 -18.23
C PRO A 265 20.76 24.26 -17.48
N VAL A 266 20.67 24.17 -16.15
CA VAL A 266 20.46 25.32 -15.27
C VAL A 266 21.62 26.30 -15.45
N SER A 267 21.32 27.57 -15.74
CA SER A 267 22.35 28.59 -15.99
C SER A 267 23.21 28.80 -14.74
N SER A 268 24.54 28.81 -14.90
CA SER A 268 25.50 29.09 -13.81
C SER A 268 25.20 30.40 -13.09
N ASP A 269 24.76 31.42 -13.83
CA ASP A 269 24.46 32.74 -13.28
C ASP A 269 23.31 32.72 -12.27
N LEU A 270 22.33 31.82 -12.46
CA LEU A 270 21.23 31.65 -11.52
C LEU A 270 21.70 31.00 -10.22
N LEU A 271 22.65 30.06 -10.29
CA LEU A 271 23.25 29.43 -9.11
C LEU A 271 24.14 30.42 -8.35
N ILE A 272 24.88 31.28 -9.06
CA ILE A 272 25.71 32.33 -8.44
C ILE A 272 24.82 33.36 -7.72
N ARG A 273 23.74 33.81 -8.35
CA ARG A 273 22.79 34.74 -7.71
C ARG A 273 22.08 34.14 -6.51
N LEU A 274 21.68 32.87 -6.59
CA LEU A 274 21.04 32.18 -5.47
C LEU A 274 22.00 32.04 -4.28
N ARG A 275 23.27 31.74 -4.54
CA ARG A 275 24.29 31.67 -3.50
C ARG A 275 24.50 33.02 -2.82
N ALA A 276 24.66 34.10 -3.60
CA ALA A 276 24.81 35.45 -3.05
C ALA A 276 23.61 35.84 -2.16
N ALA A 277 22.38 35.55 -2.62
CA ALA A 277 21.16 35.84 -1.86
C ALA A 277 21.05 35.03 -0.55
N LEU A 278 21.63 33.83 -0.49
CA LEU A 278 21.65 33.01 0.73
C LEU A 278 22.75 33.45 1.70
N GLU A 279 23.87 33.97 1.20
CA GLU A 279 24.95 34.53 2.02
C GLU A 279 24.53 35.87 2.66
N GLU A 280 23.63 36.64 2.03
CA GLU A 280 23.05 37.86 2.63
C GLU A 280 22.01 37.60 3.74
N LEU A 281 21.53 36.36 3.88
CA LEU A 281 20.53 35.96 4.88
C LEU A 281 21.15 35.31 6.13
N ALA A 282 22.47 35.16 6.18
CA ALA A 282 23.24 34.59 7.29
C ALA A 282 23.95 35.68 8.11
#